data_AF-A0A7X6A6Y7-F1
#
_entry.id   AF-A0A7X6A6Y7-F1
#
_cell.length_a   1.000
_cell.length_b   1.000
_cell.length_c   1.000
_cell.angle_alpha   90.00
_cell.angle_beta   90.00
_cell.angle_gamma   90.00
#
_symmetry.space_group_name_H-M   'P 1'
#
loop_
_entity.id
_entity.type
_entity.pdbx_description
1 polymer ?
#
loop_
_entity_poly.entity_id
_entity_poly.type
_entity_poly.pdbx_seq_one_letter_code
_entity_poly.pdbx_strand_id
1 'polypeptide(L)'
;TAFELVVGDERRDVSVELAGQFNVYNCLAAAAVAVSQGLSADEIVGGLTTFPGVPGRMEQIDEGQPFRVVVDIASTEEALRRVLEVLRSVTEG
;
A
#
# COMPACT_ATOMS: atom_id res chain seq x y z
N THR A 1 2.75 2.71 5.46
CA THR A 1 2.89 1.32 5.96
C THR A 1 4.31 0.88 5.76
N ALA A 2 4.94 0.29 6.79
CA ALA A 2 6.33 -0.16 6.74
C ALA A 2 6.44 -1.68 6.94
N PHE A 3 7.38 -2.32 6.24
CA PHE A 3 7.68 -3.75 6.32
C PHE A 3 9.09 -4.04 5.80
N GLU A 4 9.65 -5.20 6.19
CA GLU A 4 10.92 -5.70 5.65
C GLU A 4 10.64 -6.58 4.43
N LEU A 5 11.18 -6.22 3.27
CA LEU A 5 11.15 -7.03 2.06
C LEU A 5 12.35 -7.99 2.06
N VAL A 6 12.08 -9.28 1.90
CA VAL A 6 13.10 -10.33 1.80
C VAL A 6 13.09 -10.93 0.41
N VAL A 7 14.22 -10.85 -0.30
CA VAL A 7 14.42 -11.42 -1.65
C VAL A 7 15.66 -12.30 -1.62
N GLY A 8 15.47 -13.62 -1.54
CA GLY A 8 16.59 -14.54 -1.28
C GLY A 8 17.24 -14.23 0.07
N ASP A 9 18.54 -13.93 0.05
CA ASP A 9 19.30 -13.52 1.25
C ASP A 9 19.29 -11.99 1.48
N GLU A 10 18.77 -11.20 0.53
CA GLU A 10 18.70 -9.75 0.66
C GLU A 10 17.50 -9.32 1.51
N ARG A 11 17.74 -8.31 2.35
CA ARG A 11 16.73 -7.68 3.20
C ARG A 11 16.76 -6.18 2.97
N ARG A 12 15.58 -5.57 2.84
CA ARG A 12 15.43 -4.12 2.67
C ARG A 12 14.21 -3.63 3.44
N ASP A 13 14.37 -2.52 4.15
CA ASP A 13 13.23 -1.82 4.76
C ASP A 13 12.46 -1.07 3.68
N VAL A 14 11.14 -1.24 3.67
CA VAL A 14 10.23 -0.59 2.73
C VAL A 14 9.21 0.21 3.50
N SER A 15 8.99 1.46 3.10
CA SER A 15 7.90 2.29 3.57
C SER A 15 7.10 2.81 2.38
N VAL A 16 5.81 2.45 2.32
CA VAL A 16 4.89 2.86 1.26
C VAL A 16 3.80 3.77 1.81
N GLU A 17 3.28 4.67 0.97
CA GLU A 17 2.13 5.53 1.29
C GLU A 17 0.78 4.81 1.16
N LEU A 18 0.80 3.47 1.03
CA LEU A 18 -0.40 2.64 0.95
C LEU A 18 -0.81 2.13 2.33
N ALA A 19 -2.02 2.44 2.78
CA ALA A 19 -2.53 2.02 4.09
C ALA A 19 -2.98 0.55 4.10
N GLY A 20 -2.76 -0.14 5.22
CA GLY A 20 -3.35 -1.46 5.51
C GLY A 20 -2.50 -2.66 5.12
N GLN A 21 -2.69 -3.77 5.84
CA GLN A 21 -1.93 -5.02 5.64
C GLN A 21 -2.19 -5.64 4.26
N PHE A 22 -3.39 -5.48 3.70
CA PHE A 22 -3.70 -5.97 2.36
C PHE A 22 -2.79 -5.33 1.28
N ASN A 23 -2.38 -4.08 1.47
CA ASN A 23 -1.45 -3.42 0.56
C ASN A 23 -0.02 -3.94 0.72
N VAL A 24 0.38 -4.43 1.90
CA VAL A 24 1.65 -5.17 2.03
C VAL A 24 1.62 -6.41 1.14
N TYR A 25 0.53 -7.19 1.15
CA TYR A 25 0.39 -8.34 0.24
C TYR A 25 0.43 -7.94 -1.24
N ASN A 26 -0.19 -6.82 -1.62
CA ASN A 26 -0.12 -6.30 -2.98
C ASN A 26 1.32 -5.90 -3.37
N CYS A 27 2.04 -5.22 -2.47
CA CYS A 27 3.45 -4.87 -2.68
C CYS A 27 4.33 -6.12 -2.82
N LEU A 28 4.12 -7.15 -2.00
CA LEU A 28 4.85 -8.42 -2.09
C LEU A 28 4.55 -9.16 -3.40
N ALA A 29 3.30 -9.15 -3.87
CA ALA A 29 2.94 -9.72 -5.16
C ALA A 29 3.62 -8.98 -6.32
N ALA A 30 3.63 -7.64 -6.29
CA ALA A 30 4.33 -6.82 -7.27
C ALA A 30 5.85 -7.06 -7.24
N ALA A 31 6.44 -7.13 -6.04
CA ALA A 31 7.86 -7.45 -5.85
C ALA A 31 8.21 -8.83 -6.43
N ALA A 32 7.40 -9.86 -6.17
CA ALA A 32 7.62 -11.20 -6.70
C ALA A 32 7.63 -11.22 -8.24
N VAL A 33 6.72 -10.47 -8.87
CA VAL A 33 6.73 -10.30 -10.33
C VAL A 33 7.99 -9.57 -10.78
N ALA A 34 8.38 -8.47 -10.12
CA ALA A 34 9.59 -7.73 -10.48
C ALA A 34 10.87 -8.57 -10.38
N VAL A 35 11.01 -9.39 -9.33
CA VAL A 35 12.11 -10.36 -9.20
C VAL A 35 12.13 -11.33 -10.38
N SER A 36 10.96 -11.83 -10.81
CA SER A 36 10.88 -12.72 -11.99
C SER A 36 11.33 -12.07 -13.30
N GLN A 37 11.30 -10.72 -13.36
CA GLN A 37 11.77 -9.93 -14.49
C GLN A 37 13.24 -9.51 -14.35
N GLY A 38 13.94 -9.95 -13.29
CA GLY A 38 15.36 -9.69 -13.09
C GLY A 38 15.70 -8.34 -12.45
N LEU A 39 14.72 -7.66 -11.83
CA LEU A 39 14.98 -6.43 -11.08
C LEU A 39 15.66 -6.75 -9.75
N SER A 40 16.59 -5.89 -9.34
CA SER A 40 17.26 -5.95 -8.04
C SER A 40 16.33 -5.54 -6.90
N ALA A 41 16.67 -5.94 -5.67
CA ALA A 41 15.92 -5.53 -4.48
C ALA A 41 15.84 -3.99 -4.34
N ASP A 42 16.92 -3.27 -4.69
CA ASP A 42 16.97 -1.81 -4.60
C ASP A 42 16.05 -1.13 -5.64
N GLU A 43 15.98 -1.65 -6.87
CA GLU A 43 15.05 -1.16 -7.90
C GLU A 43 13.59 -1.38 -7.46
N ILE A 44 13.30 -2.54 -6.87
CA ILE A 44 11.97 -2.87 -6.36
C ILE A 44 11.58 -1.93 -5.22
N VAL A 45 12.45 -1.74 -4.23
CA VAL A 45 12.20 -0.81 -3.11
C VAL A 45 11.99 0.62 -3.61
N GLY A 46 12.81 1.07 -4.57
CA GLY A 46 12.65 2.39 -5.19
C GLY A 46 11.28 2.55 -5.87
N GLY A 47 10.85 1.55 -6.65
CA GLY A 47 9.53 1.54 -7.29
C GLY A 47 8.38 1.54 -6.30
N LEU A 48 8.44 0.70 -5.26
CA LEU A 48 7.39 0.61 -4.24
C LEU A 48 7.28 1.88 -3.40
N THR A 49 8.42 2.48 -3.02
CA THR A 49 8.47 3.67 -2.15
C THR A 49 7.96 4.92 -2.87
N THR A 50 8.18 5.02 -4.18
CA THR A 50 7.74 6.17 -5.00
C THR A 50 6.35 6.00 -5.60
N PHE A 51 5.72 4.83 -5.43
CA PHE A 51 4.41 4.56 -5.99
C PHE A 51 3.32 5.34 -5.24
N PRO A 52 2.62 6.28 -5.90
CA PRO A 52 1.63 7.14 -5.25
C PRO A 52 0.32 6.42 -4.91
N GLY A 53 0.20 5.16 -5.30
CA GLY A 53 -1.04 4.39 -5.22
C GLY A 53 -1.86 4.41 -6.49
N VAL A 54 -3.02 3.77 -6.41
CA VAL A 54 -3.97 3.67 -7.52
C VAL A 54 -5.09 4.66 -7.27
N PRO A 55 -5.43 5.55 -8.22
CA PRO A 55 -6.58 6.44 -8.09
C PRO A 55 -7.84 5.66 -7.72
N GLY A 56 -8.58 6.15 -6.72
CA GLY A 56 -9.76 5.51 -6.17
C GLY A 56 -9.51 4.24 -5.33
N ARG A 57 -8.29 3.97 -4.86
CA ARG A 57 -7.98 2.86 -3.93
C ARG A 57 -7.32 3.40 -2.67
N MET A 58 -8.10 3.54 -1.59
CA MET A 58 -7.66 4.19 -0.34
C MET A 58 -6.93 5.52 -0.61
N GLU A 59 -7.37 6.24 -1.64
CA GLU A 59 -6.73 7.48 -2.09
C GLU A 59 -7.05 8.58 -1.09
N GLN A 60 -6.01 9.16 -0.50
CA GLN A 60 -6.17 10.30 0.40
C GLN A 60 -6.24 11.58 -0.41
N ILE A 61 -7.28 12.38 -0.18
CA ILE A 61 -7.42 13.70 -0.79
C ILE A 61 -7.07 14.74 0.26
N ASP A 62 -5.97 15.46 0.03
CA ASP A 62 -5.53 16.58 0.85
C ASP A 62 -5.42 17.85 0.01
N GLU A 63 -6.39 18.73 0.19
CA GLU A 63 -6.51 20.06 -0.41
C GLU A 63 -6.38 21.15 0.69
N GLY A 64 -5.76 20.83 1.83
CA GLY A 64 -5.58 21.73 2.98
C GLY A 64 -6.79 21.83 3.91
N GLN A 65 -7.76 20.92 3.80
CA GLN A 65 -8.95 20.92 4.63
C GLN A 65 -8.69 20.37 6.06
N PRO A 66 -9.49 20.75 7.09
CA PRO A 66 -9.28 20.31 8.48
C PRO A 66 -9.82 18.90 8.78
N PHE A 67 -10.08 18.09 7.75
CA PHE A 67 -10.63 16.74 7.87
C PHE A 67 -9.99 15.80 6.85
N ARG A 68 -10.06 14.50 7.12
CA ARG A 68 -9.51 13.48 6.22
C ARG A 68 -10.58 13.05 5.21
N VAL A 69 -10.19 13.02 3.94
CA VAL A 69 -11.00 12.48 2.84
C VAL A 69 -10.28 11.28 2.27
N VAL A 70 -11.00 10.17 2.12
CA VAL A 70 -10.50 8.94 1.50
C VAL A 70 -11.48 8.50 0.42
N VAL A 71 -10.99 8.24 -0.79
CA VAL A 71 -11.76 7.70 -1.90
C VAL A 71 -11.38 6.23 -2.12
N ASP A 72 -12.37 5.34 -2.04
CA ASP A 72 -12.20 3.93 -2.38
C ASP A 72 -13.37 3.41 -3.23
N ILE A 73 -13.07 2.69 -4.30
CA ILE A 73 -14.07 2.10 -5.22
C ILE A 73 -14.57 0.71 -4.76
N ALA A 74 -14.39 0.36 -3.48
CA ALA A 74 -14.94 -0.84 -2.86
C ALA A 74 -16.44 -0.98 -3.20
N SER A 75 -16.74 -1.99 -4.01
CA SER A 75 -18.09 -2.24 -4.54
C SER A 75 -18.67 -3.58 -4.09
N THR A 76 -17.93 -4.34 -3.28
CA THR A 76 -18.37 -5.59 -2.66
C THR A 76 -18.36 -5.46 -1.15
N GLU A 77 -19.21 -6.22 -0.46
CA GLU A 77 -19.28 -6.25 1.01
C GLU A 77 -17.92 -6.52 1.65
N GLU A 78 -17.21 -7.52 1.12
CA GLU A 78 -15.88 -7.91 1.58
C GLU A 78 -14.84 -6.79 1.41
N ALA A 79 -14.87 -6.07 0.29
CA ALA A 79 -13.97 -4.95 0.05
C ALA A 79 -14.26 -3.78 1.00
N LEU A 80 -15.55 -3.44 1.17
CA LEU A 80 -15.98 -2.38 2.07
C LEU A 80 -15.58 -2.68 3.52
N ARG A 81 -15.78 -3.92 3.98
CA ARG A 81 -15.38 -4.37 5.31
C ARG A 81 -13.88 -4.15 5.55
N ARG A 82 -13.02 -4.56 4.62
CA ARG A 82 -11.56 -4.36 4.73
C ARG A 82 -11.17 -2.89 4.77
N VAL A 83 -11.79 -2.05 3.95
CA VAL A 83 -11.57 -0.59 3.95
C VAL A 83 -11.93 -0.02 5.32
N LEU A 84 -13.11 -0.36 5.86
CA LEU A 84 -13.57 0.14 7.16
C LEU A 84 -12.69 -0.35 8.32
N GLU A 85 -12.23 -1.60 8.29
CA GLU A 85 -11.29 -2.14 9.29
C GLU A 85 -9.99 -1.34 9.34
N VAL A 86 -9.43 -1.00 8.17
CA VAL A 86 -8.24 -0.16 8.09
C VAL A 86 -8.53 1.26 8.57
N LEU A 87 -9.63 1.87 8.11
CA LEU A 87 -10.00 3.23 8.51
C LEU A 87 -10.27 3.35 10.01
N ARG A 88 -10.86 2.34 10.66
CA ARG A 88 -11.11 2.34 12.11
C ARG A 88 -9.83 2.45 12.93
N SER A 89 -8.71 1.94 12.44
CA SER A 89 -7.41 2.07 13.14
C SER A 89 -6.86 3.50 13.11
N VAL A 90 -7.38 4.36 12.23
CA VAL A 90 -6.88 5.73 12.03
C VAL A 90 -7.93 6.80 12.33
N THR A 91 -9.14 6.44 12.75
CA THR A 91 -10.20 7.38 13.13
C THR A 91 -10.87 6.96 14.44
N GLU A 92 -11.33 7.92 15.23
CA GLU A 92 -12.07 7.64 16.47
C GLU A 92 -13.47 7.09 16.18
N GLY A 93 -14.01 7.42 15.00
CA GLY A 93 -15.20 6.86 14.36
C GLY A 93 -16.50 7.19 15.06
#